data_AF-A0A2E3NGV5-F1
#
_entry.id   AF-A0A2E3NGV5-F1
#
_cell.length_a   1.000
_cell.length_b   1.000
_cell.length_c   1.000
_cell.angle_alpha   90.00
_cell.angle_beta   90.00
_cell.angle_gamma   90.00
#
_symmetry.space_group_name_H-M   'P 1'
#
loop_
_entity.id
_entity.type
_entity.pdbx_description
1 polymer ?
#
loop_
_entity_poly.entity_id
_entity_poly.type
_entity_poly.pdbx_seq_one_letter_code
_entity_poly.pdbx_strand_id
1 'polypeptide(L)'
;MSVARTLLALTAAAILSALAPASPALAQDVEAVPESYEKNLRAYLEIQTQLVSYGDNVALQAANETLMQIANSGTQVTEQIQQIVLEEAQAKFGAKLSDLDYLAKLWAPIYAKHFTEKELKAILDFWSSPVGRKTVEVTPQLTQDSFSALQIFTITNTPAYHMAIDARLRELGMGLTVTPSGN
;
A
#
# COMPACT_ATOMS: atom_id res chain seq x y z
N MET A 1 -17.83 -30.43 56.10
CA MET A 1 -16.42 -29.99 56.24
C MET A 1 -16.26 -28.76 55.34
N SER A 2 -16.52 -27.52 55.79
CA SER A 2 -15.74 -26.68 56.73
C SER A 2 -14.29 -26.51 56.24
N VAL A 3 -13.71 -25.34 55.95
CA VAL A 3 -13.97 -23.95 56.38
C VAL A 3 -13.41 -22.95 55.36
N ALA A 4 -14.08 -21.79 55.26
CA ALA A 4 -13.73 -20.54 54.58
C ALA A 4 -12.51 -19.80 55.15
N ARG A 5 -11.89 -18.91 54.34
CA ARG A 5 -11.36 -17.60 54.77
C ARG A 5 -11.46 -16.62 53.57
N THR A 6 -12.47 -15.72 53.42
CA THR A 6 -12.67 -14.34 53.98
C THR A 6 -11.40 -13.47 53.99
N LEU A 7 -11.33 -12.16 53.67
CA LEU A 7 -12.20 -10.98 53.38
C LEU A 7 -11.26 -9.90 52.75
N LEU A 8 -11.63 -8.87 51.99
CA LEU A 8 -12.49 -7.68 52.23
C LEU A 8 -12.87 -7.09 50.84
N ALA A 9 -14.12 -6.78 50.48
CA ALA A 9 -15.01 -5.68 50.92
C ALA A 9 -14.47 -4.28 50.50
N LEU A 10 -15.17 -3.38 49.77
CA LEU A 10 -16.49 -2.80 50.08
C LEU A 10 -17.01 -1.89 48.91
N THR A 11 -18.31 -2.01 48.58
CA THR A 11 -19.34 -0.98 48.17
C THR A 11 -19.09 0.00 47.00
N ALA A 12 -19.88 0.02 45.91
CA ALA A 12 -21.32 0.32 45.72
C ALA A 12 -21.70 1.82 45.67
N ALA A 13 -22.08 2.31 44.48
CA ALA A 13 -22.97 3.47 44.26
C ALA A 13 -23.63 3.31 42.86
N ALA A 14 -24.86 2.80 42.81
CA ALA A 14 -26.10 3.55 42.62
C ALA A 14 -26.33 4.03 41.17
N ILE A 15 -27.07 3.23 40.41
CA ILE A 15 -27.66 3.58 39.11
C ILE A 15 -29.14 3.89 39.36
N LEU A 16 -29.57 5.14 39.15
CA LEU A 16 -30.98 5.46 38.87
C LEU A 16 -31.11 6.67 37.93
N SER A 17 -31.49 6.32 36.69
CA SER A 17 -32.17 7.04 35.58
C SER A 17 -32.23 8.57 35.50
N ALA A 18 -31.82 9.11 34.33
CA ALA A 18 -32.52 10.20 33.66
C ALA A 18 -32.34 10.15 32.11
N LEU A 19 -33.49 10.13 31.43
CA LEU A 19 -33.84 10.51 30.05
C LEU A 19 -32.74 11.17 29.18
N ALA A 20 -32.51 10.63 27.97
CA ALA A 20 -31.66 11.22 26.92
C ALA A 20 -32.22 12.56 26.41
N PRO A 21 -31.35 13.48 25.95
CA PRO A 21 -31.08 13.56 24.50
C PRO A 21 -29.64 13.92 24.10
N ALA A 22 -29.35 13.65 22.81
CA ALA A 22 -28.17 14.01 22.02
C ALA A 22 -26.86 13.29 22.39
N SER A 23 -26.62 12.14 21.76
CA SER A 23 -25.26 11.61 21.62
C SER A 23 -24.40 12.64 20.85
N PRO A 24 -23.30 13.16 21.42
CA PRO A 24 -22.27 13.82 20.63
C PRO A 24 -21.46 12.73 19.92
N ALA A 25 -22.10 11.98 19.05
CA ALA A 25 -21.46 10.89 18.31
C ALA A 25 -20.70 11.44 17.09
N LEU A 26 -19.95 12.54 17.23
CA LEU A 26 -18.94 13.02 16.27
C LEU A 26 -17.85 13.87 16.96
N ALA A 27 -17.54 13.56 18.22
CA ALA A 27 -16.31 14.00 18.86
C ALA A 27 -15.82 12.86 19.75
N GLN A 28 -15.51 11.73 19.13
CA GLN A 28 -14.50 10.86 19.74
C GLN A 28 -13.21 11.63 19.57
N ASP A 29 -12.69 12.18 20.67
CA ASP A 29 -11.30 12.60 20.76
C ASP A 29 -10.48 11.48 20.12
N VAL A 30 -9.91 11.73 18.95
CA VAL A 30 -8.89 10.83 18.40
C VAL A 30 -7.78 10.95 19.42
N GLU A 31 -7.70 9.97 20.31
CA GLU A 31 -6.62 9.86 21.29
C GLU A 31 -5.33 10.07 20.49
N ALA A 32 -4.59 11.11 20.85
CA ALA A 32 -3.40 11.49 20.13
C ALA A 32 -2.50 10.26 20.07
N VAL A 33 -2.16 9.82 18.86
CA VAL A 33 -1.39 8.59 18.69
C VAL A 33 -0.07 8.76 19.44
N PRO A 34 0.33 7.81 20.32
CA PRO A 34 1.54 7.97 21.11
C PRO A 34 2.78 8.17 20.23
N GLU A 35 3.70 9.03 20.67
CA GLU A 35 4.97 9.26 19.96
C GLU A 35 5.77 7.95 19.76
N SER A 36 5.65 7.02 20.71
CA SER A 36 6.26 5.69 20.61
C SER A 36 5.68 4.87 19.45
N TYR A 37 4.39 5.03 19.16
CA TYR A 37 3.73 4.40 18.02
C TYR A 37 4.24 5.00 16.70
N GLU A 38 4.32 6.34 16.60
CA GLU A 38 4.87 7.04 15.44
C GLU A 38 6.31 6.59 15.17
N LYS A 39 7.14 6.50 16.22
CA LYS A 39 8.53 6.04 16.11
C LYS A 39 8.66 4.59 15.64
N ASN A 40 7.82 3.68 16.16
CA ASN A 40 7.80 2.29 15.70
C ASN A 40 7.36 2.20 14.24
N LEU A 41 6.35 2.99 13.84
CA LEU A 41 5.88 3.04 12.46
C LEU A 41 6.96 3.58 11.53
N ARG A 42 7.64 4.66 11.90
CA ARG A 42 8.77 5.22 11.16
C ARG A 42 9.86 4.17 10.90
N ALA A 43 10.26 3.44 11.93
CA ALA A 43 11.27 2.38 11.81
C ALA A 43 10.79 1.24 10.89
N TYR A 44 9.51 0.88 10.97
CA TYR A 44 8.91 -0.11 10.06
C TYR A 44 8.92 0.38 8.61
N LEU A 45 8.53 1.63 8.38
CA LEU A 45 8.56 2.25 7.05
C LEU A 45 9.98 2.31 6.49
N GLU A 46 10.98 2.58 7.31
CA GLU A 46 12.39 2.58 6.89
C GLU A 46 12.85 1.21 6.36
N ILE A 47 12.35 0.11 6.94
CA ILE A 47 12.69 -1.25 6.51
C ILE A 47 11.91 -1.65 5.25
N GLN A 48 10.61 -1.32 5.20
CA GLN A 48 9.75 -1.72 4.08
C GLN A 48 9.96 -0.86 2.83
N THR A 49 10.29 0.40 3.02
CA THR A 49 10.23 1.39 1.95
C THR A 49 11.60 1.49 1.31
N GLN A 50 11.66 1.33 -0.01
CA GLN A 50 12.68 2.00 -0.78
C GLN A 50 12.29 3.49 -0.79
N LEU A 51 12.73 4.25 0.22
CA LEU A 51 12.28 5.61 0.62
C LEU A 51 12.04 6.62 -0.52
N VAL A 52 12.62 6.39 -1.68
CA VAL A 52 12.72 7.34 -2.78
C VAL A 52 11.37 7.55 -3.50
N SER A 53 10.37 6.67 -3.37
CA SER A 53 9.29 6.67 -4.37
C SER A 53 7.99 7.40 -4.00
N TYR A 54 7.62 7.62 -2.73
CA TYR A 54 6.28 8.16 -2.45
C TYR A 54 6.15 9.64 -2.82
N GLY A 55 7.09 10.48 -2.40
CA GLY A 55 7.09 11.89 -2.78
C GLY A 55 7.27 12.10 -4.27
N ASP A 56 8.16 11.33 -4.89
CA ASP A 56 8.40 11.42 -6.33
C ASP A 56 7.18 10.95 -7.14
N ASN A 57 6.51 9.87 -6.73
CA ASN A 57 5.30 9.40 -7.40
C ASN A 57 4.14 10.40 -7.26
N VAL A 58 3.93 10.97 -6.07
CA VAL A 58 2.88 11.98 -5.86
C VAL A 58 3.20 13.26 -6.64
N ALA A 59 4.47 13.69 -6.65
CA ALA A 59 4.91 14.83 -7.46
C ALA A 59 4.69 14.58 -8.95
N LEU A 60 5.08 13.40 -9.46
CA LEU A 60 4.87 13.03 -10.86
C LEU A 60 3.38 12.96 -11.22
N GLN A 61 2.54 12.43 -10.33
CA GLN A 61 1.08 12.40 -10.54
C GLN A 61 0.51 13.81 -10.60
N ALA A 62 0.83 14.67 -9.62
CA ALA A 62 0.37 16.05 -9.59
C ALA A 62 0.84 16.84 -10.82
N ALA A 63 2.08 16.61 -11.27
CA ALA A 63 2.63 17.20 -12.48
C ALA A 63 1.85 16.76 -13.71
N ASN A 64 1.61 15.45 -13.87
CA ASN A 64 0.85 14.91 -15.00
C ASN A 64 -0.59 15.44 -15.04
N GLU A 65 -1.28 15.50 -13.90
CA GLU A 65 -2.61 16.08 -13.81
C GLU A 65 -2.63 17.55 -14.22
N THR A 66 -1.64 18.33 -13.76
CA THR A 66 -1.51 19.74 -14.12
C THR A 66 -1.23 19.92 -15.61
N LEU A 67 -0.33 19.12 -16.18
CA LEU A 67 -0.03 19.15 -17.62
C LEU A 67 -1.25 18.76 -18.47
N MET A 68 -2.06 17.80 -18.03
CA MET A 68 -3.32 17.47 -18.69
C MET A 68 -4.31 18.65 -18.64
N GLN A 69 -4.43 19.36 -17.52
CA GLN A 69 -5.28 20.55 -17.43
C GLN A 69 -4.79 21.67 -18.36
N ILE A 70 -3.48 21.89 -18.46
CA ILE A 70 -2.88 22.86 -19.39
C ILE A 70 -3.18 22.46 -20.84
N ALA A 71 -2.97 21.19 -21.21
CA ALA A 71 -3.30 20.70 -22.55
C ALA A 71 -4.79 20.88 -22.89
N ASN A 72 -5.69 20.57 -21.95
CA ASN A 72 -7.13 20.71 -22.11
C ASN A 72 -7.59 22.18 -22.21
N SER A 73 -6.77 23.15 -21.78
CA SER A 73 -7.04 24.58 -21.98
C SER A 73 -6.80 25.07 -23.43
N GLY A 74 -6.26 24.21 -24.29
CA GLY A 74 -5.81 24.56 -25.64
C GLY A 74 -4.38 25.10 -25.69
N THR A 75 -3.70 25.17 -24.54
CA THR A 75 -2.28 25.56 -24.46
C THR A 75 -1.40 24.37 -24.87
N GLN A 76 -0.45 24.59 -25.79
CA GLN A 76 0.53 23.58 -26.15
C GLN A 76 1.52 23.35 -25.00
N VAL A 77 1.61 22.11 -24.53
CA VAL A 77 2.56 21.71 -23.48
C VAL A 77 3.97 21.58 -24.08
N THR A 78 4.81 22.59 -23.86
CA THR A 78 6.22 22.58 -24.27
C THR A 78 7.10 21.88 -23.24
N GLU A 79 8.32 21.49 -23.62
CA GLU A 79 9.31 20.92 -22.67
C GLU A 79 9.57 21.87 -21.48
N GLN A 80 9.62 23.18 -21.73
CA GLN A 80 9.80 24.17 -20.67
C GLN A 80 8.63 24.17 -19.67
N ILE A 81 7.39 24.05 -20.15
CA ILE A 81 6.20 23.94 -19.28
C ILE A 81 6.25 22.63 -18.48
N GLN A 82 6.62 21.51 -19.13
CA GLN A 82 6.76 20.22 -18.45
C GLN A 82 7.78 20.29 -17.32
N GLN A 83 8.94 20.88 -17.59
CA GLN A 83 10.01 21.02 -16.60
C GLN A 83 9.56 21.88 -15.42
N ILE A 84 8.98 23.06 -15.66
CA ILE A 84 8.50 23.95 -14.59
C ILE A 84 7.46 23.25 -13.73
N VAL A 85 6.47 22.58 -14.35
CA VAL A 85 5.41 21.88 -13.62
C VAL A 85 5.98 20.74 -12.77
N LEU A 86 6.94 19.98 -13.31
CA LEU A 86 7.60 18.92 -12.57
C LEU A 86 8.42 19.45 -11.39
N GLU A 87 9.22 20.49 -11.60
CA GLU A 87 10.04 21.13 -10.56
C GLU A 87 9.15 21.66 -9.42
N GLU A 88 8.05 22.33 -9.74
CA GLU A 88 7.09 22.85 -8.75
C GLU A 88 6.40 21.70 -7.99
N ALA A 89 6.01 20.63 -8.68
CA ALA A 89 5.40 19.47 -8.04
C ALA A 89 6.38 18.77 -7.09
N GLN A 90 7.64 18.61 -7.51
CA GLN A 90 8.70 18.05 -6.67
C GLN A 90 9.00 18.93 -5.46
N ALA A 91 9.12 20.25 -5.64
CA ALA A 91 9.32 21.18 -4.55
C ALA A 91 8.17 21.15 -3.54
N LYS A 92 6.93 20.99 -4.03
CA LYS A 92 5.73 21.01 -3.19
C LYS A 92 5.49 19.69 -2.46
N PHE A 93 5.70 18.56 -3.13
CA PHE A 93 5.29 17.24 -2.65
C PHE A 93 6.46 16.29 -2.39
N GLY A 94 7.55 16.39 -3.16
CA GLY A 94 8.70 15.50 -3.06
C GLY A 94 9.35 15.53 -1.67
N ALA A 95 9.78 16.70 -1.20
CA ALA A 95 10.57 16.79 0.05
C ALA A 95 9.83 16.30 1.30
N LYS A 96 8.52 16.60 1.43
CA LYS A 96 7.73 16.20 2.61
C LYS A 96 7.32 14.73 2.58
N LEU A 97 7.01 14.19 1.41
CA LEU A 97 6.58 12.79 1.29
C LEU A 97 7.75 11.82 1.13
N SER A 98 8.98 12.33 1.06
CA SER A 98 10.22 11.58 1.25
C SER A 98 10.74 11.65 2.69
N ASP A 99 10.08 12.41 3.57
CA ASP A 99 10.38 12.47 5.01
C ASP A 99 9.59 11.38 5.75
N LEU A 100 10.32 10.39 6.29
CA LEU A 100 9.74 9.30 7.07
C LEU A 100 9.05 9.77 8.34
N ASP A 101 9.52 10.83 8.99
CA ASP A 101 8.90 11.34 10.21
C ASP A 101 7.53 11.93 9.87
N TYR A 102 7.44 12.67 8.75
CA TYR A 102 6.18 13.17 8.24
C TYR A 102 5.23 12.03 7.84
N LEU A 103 5.70 11.02 7.11
CA LEU A 103 4.88 9.87 6.71
C LEU A 103 4.41 9.06 7.91
N ALA A 104 5.28 8.81 8.89
CA ALA A 104 4.92 8.09 10.10
C ALA A 104 3.82 8.83 10.85
N LYS A 105 3.93 10.16 11.02
CA LYS A 105 2.90 10.98 11.65
C LYS A 105 1.60 10.99 10.86
N LEU A 106 1.68 11.07 9.53
CA LEU A 106 0.51 11.05 8.64
C LEU A 106 -0.23 9.71 8.70
N TRP A 107 0.49 8.60 8.79
CA TRP A 107 -0.07 7.25 8.74
C TRP A 107 -0.34 6.62 10.10
N ALA A 108 0.24 7.15 11.18
CA ALA A 108 0.04 6.64 12.53
C ALA A 108 -1.45 6.52 12.93
N PRO A 109 -2.33 7.51 12.67
CA PRO A 109 -3.77 7.36 12.94
C PRO A 109 -4.46 6.30 12.07
N ILE A 110 -3.91 5.98 10.88
CA ILE A 110 -4.44 4.93 10.01
C ILE A 110 -4.08 3.57 10.58
N TYR A 111 -2.80 3.37 10.91
CA TYR A 111 -2.31 2.11 11.48
C TYR A 111 -2.94 1.84 12.85
N ALA A 112 -3.07 2.86 13.72
CA ALA A 112 -3.64 2.71 15.06
C ALA A 112 -5.12 2.27 15.07
N LYS A 113 -5.84 2.41 13.94
CA LYS A 113 -7.20 1.86 13.78
C LYS A 113 -7.22 0.34 13.62
N HIS A 114 -6.09 -0.25 13.25
CA HIS A 114 -6.01 -1.66 12.84
C HIS A 114 -5.03 -2.47 13.68
N PHE A 115 -4.02 -1.82 14.26
CA PHE A 115 -2.98 -2.46 15.04
C PHE A 115 -2.77 -1.71 16.35
N THR A 116 -2.72 -2.46 17.44
CA THR A 116 -2.23 -1.94 18.71
C THR A 116 -0.73 -1.66 18.62
N GLU A 117 -0.19 -0.83 19.52
CA GLU A 117 1.24 -0.56 19.56
C GLU A 117 2.07 -1.84 19.72
N LYS A 118 1.58 -2.78 20.53
CA LYS A 118 2.23 -4.08 20.74
C LYS A 118 2.29 -4.90 19.44
N GLU A 119 1.23 -4.88 18.64
CA GLU A 119 1.18 -5.59 17.36
C GLU A 119 2.08 -4.91 16.32
N LEU A 120 2.04 -3.58 16.22
CA LEU A 120 2.96 -2.83 15.37
C LEU A 120 4.42 -3.11 15.74
N LYS A 121 4.72 -3.16 17.04
CA LYS A 121 6.05 -3.53 17.51
C LYS A 121 6.42 -4.96 17.14
N ALA A 122 5.51 -5.93 17.25
CA ALA A 122 5.77 -7.30 16.84
C ALA A 122 6.02 -7.42 15.32
N ILE A 123 5.27 -6.67 14.51
CA ILE A 123 5.51 -6.54 13.06
C ILE A 123 6.91 -5.99 12.80
N LEU A 124 7.27 -4.89 13.45
CA LEU A 124 8.60 -4.28 13.34
C LEU A 124 9.71 -5.26 13.74
N ASP A 125 9.54 -5.98 14.85
CA ASP A 125 10.52 -6.95 15.35
C ASP A 125 10.75 -8.08 14.33
N PHE A 126 9.69 -8.57 13.65
CA PHE A 126 9.82 -9.53 12.56
C PHE A 126 10.59 -8.96 11.37
N TRP A 127 10.22 -7.79 10.87
CA TRP A 127 10.90 -7.17 9.72
C TRP A 127 12.35 -6.76 10.03
N SER A 128 12.64 -6.48 11.30
CA SER A 128 13.99 -6.22 11.80
C SER A 128 14.82 -7.50 12.02
N SER A 129 14.23 -8.69 11.91
CA SER A 129 14.96 -9.95 12.05
C SER A 129 15.86 -10.21 10.83
N PRO A 130 16.88 -11.08 10.94
CA PRO A 130 17.72 -11.46 9.80
C PRO A 130 16.91 -12.01 8.62
N VAL A 131 15.86 -12.80 8.90
CA VAL A 131 15.00 -13.35 7.84
C VAL A 131 14.10 -12.27 7.25
N GLY A 132 13.53 -11.37 8.07
CA GLY A 132 12.69 -10.27 7.60
C GLY A 132 13.43 -9.32 6.67
N ARG A 133 14.66 -8.92 7.05
CA ARG A 133 15.53 -8.11 6.17
C ARG A 133 15.89 -8.84 4.89
N LYS A 134 16.29 -10.11 4.97
CA LYS A 134 16.58 -10.93 3.79
C LYS A 134 15.38 -10.99 2.85
N THR A 135 14.16 -11.12 3.38
CA THR A 135 12.94 -11.12 2.55
C THR A 135 12.81 -9.82 1.75
N VAL A 136 13.00 -8.66 2.36
CA VAL A 136 12.96 -7.37 1.65
C VAL A 136 14.03 -7.31 0.57
N GLU A 137 15.27 -7.71 0.89
CA GLU A 137 16.41 -7.67 -0.02
C GLU A 137 16.21 -8.57 -1.26
N VAL A 138 15.67 -9.78 -1.08
CA VAL A 138 15.55 -10.76 -2.17
C VAL A 138 14.23 -10.69 -2.94
N THR A 139 13.22 -9.97 -2.44
CA THR A 139 11.90 -9.86 -3.09
C THR A 139 11.96 -9.38 -4.54
N PRO A 140 12.77 -8.35 -4.91
CA PRO A 140 12.90 -7.93 -6.30
C PRO A 140 13.43 -9.06 -7.21
N GLN A 141 14.44 -9.81 -6.75
CA GLN A 141 15.00 -10.93 -7.50
C GLN A 141 13.99 -12.08 -7.63
N LEU A 142 13.33 -12.45 -6.53
CA LEU A 142 12.29 -13.47 -6.56
C LEU A 142 11.16 -13.12 -7.54
N THR A 143 10.79 -11.84 -7.59
CA THR A 143 9.78 -11.35 -8.53
C THR A 143 10.26 -11.49 -9.98
N GLN A 144 11.50 -11.09 -10.27
CA GLN A 144 12.12 -11.24 -11.60
C GLN A 144 12.19 -12.71 -12.04
N ASP A 145 12.64 -13.59 -11.13
CA ASP A 145 12.76 -15.02 -11.39
C ASP A 145 11.38 -15.64 -11.65
N SER A 146 10.36 -15.23 -10.90
CA SER A 146 8.97 -15.67 -11.07
C SER A 146 8.42 -15.27 -12.45
N PHE A 147 8.66 -14.04 -12.91
CA PHE A 147 8.25 -13.62 -14.25
C PHE A 147 8.98 -14.37 -15.35
N SER A 148 10.28 -14.62 -15.17
CA SER A 148 11.07 -15.41 -16.11
C SER A 148 10.53 -16.84 -16.24
N ALA A 149 10.15 -17.46 -15.13
CA ALA A 149 9.53 -18.79 -15.13
C ALA A 149 8.18 -18.80 -15.87
N LEU A 150 7.34 -17.78 -15.67
CA LEU A 150 6.06 -17.63 -16.40
C LEU A 150 6.26 -17.45 -17.91
N GLN A 151 7.28 -16.69 -18.31
CA GLN A 151 7.62 -16.51 -19.72
C GLN A 151 8.02 -17.85 -20.36
N ILE A 152 8.87 -18.62 -19.70
CA ILE A 152 9.28 -19.96 -20.15
C ILE A 152 8.08 -20.89 -20.27
N PHE A 153 7.22 -20.91 -19.24
CA PHE A 153 5.98 -21.69 -19.27
C PHE A 153 5.13 -21.32 -20.49
N THR A 154 4.95 -20.02 -20.75
CA THR A 154 4.15 -19.54 -21.88
C THR A 154 4.74 -20.01 -23.21
N ILE A 155 6.03 -19.76 -23.45
CA ILE A 155 6.72 -20.17 -24.69
C ILE A 155 6.62 -21.69 -24.91
N THR A 156 6.77 -22.47 -23.84
CA THR A 156 6.71 -23.93 -23.91
C THR A 156 5.30 -24.42 -24.28
N ASN A 157 4.25 -23.74 -23.82
CA ASN A 157 2.86 -24.17 -24.02
C ASN A 157 2.17 -23.53 -25.24
N THR A 158 2.72 -22.45 -25.82
CA THR A 158 2.16 -21.78 -27.01
C THR A 158 1.89 -22.72 -28.19
N PRO A 159 2.80 -23.65 -28.57
CA PRO A 159 2.52 -24.56 -29.69
C PRO A 159 1.31 -25.46 -29.46
N ALA A 160 1.20 -26.06 -28.27
CA ALA A 160 0.06 -26.91 -27.91
C ALA A 160 -1.25 -26.11 -27.88
N TYR A 161 -1.18 -24.88 -27.37
CA TYR A 161 -2.30 -23.94 -27.39
C TYR A 161 -2.78 -23.62 -28.83
N HIS A 162 -1.85 -23.31 -29.75
CA HIS A 162 -2.20 -23.07 -31.16
C HIS A 162 -2.80 -24.32 -31.82
N MET A 163 -2.23 -25.50 -31.58
CA MET A 163 -2.77 -26.76 -32.11
C MET A 163 -4.21 -27.02 -31.63
N ALA A 164 -4.50 -26.73 -30.36
CA ALA A 164 -5.84 -26.88 -29.80
C ALA A 164 -6.85 -25.91 -30.44
N ILE A 165 -6.44 -24.67 -30.72
CA ILE A 165 -7.26 -23.69 -31.45
C ILE A 165 -7.55 -24.21 -32.86
N ASP A 166 -6.53 -24.59 -33.62
CA ASP A 166 -6.68 -25.04 -35.00
C ASP A 166 -7.61 -26.25 -35.12
N ALA A 167 -7.46 -27.22 -34.22
CA ALA A 167 -8.32 -28.40 -34.15
C ALA A 167 -9.78 -27.99 -33.93
N ARG A 168 -10.04 -27.10 -32.97
CA ARG A 168 -11.40 -26.66 -32.62
C ARG A 168 -12.05 -25.83 -33.73
N LEU A 169 -11.29 -24.98 -34.42
CA LEU A 169 -11.79 -24.20 -35.55
C LEU A 169 -12.15 -25.10 -36.74
N ARG A 170 -11.34 -26.14 -37.00
CA ARG A 170 -11.65 -27.14 -38.03
C ARG A 170 -12.93 -27.92 -37.71
N GLU A 171 -13.11 -28.35 -36.47
CA GLU A 171 -14.35 -29.04 -36.02
C GLU A 171 -15.60 -28.18 -36.24
N LEU A 172 -15.48 -26.87 -36.07
CA LEU A 172 -16.58 -25.92 -36.25
C LEU A 172 -16.77 -25.46 -37.71
N GLY A 173 -16.00 -26.00 -38.66
CA GLY A 173 -16.05 -25.60 -40.07
C GLY A 173 -15.50 -24.19 -40.33
N MET A 174 -14.80 -23.60 -39.37
CA MET A 174 -14.23 -22.24 -39.42
C MET A 174 -12.74 -22.27 -39.80
N GLY A 175 -12.36 -23.13 -40.75
CA GLY A 175 -10.95 -23.38 -41.07
C GLY A 175 -10.16 -22.09 -41.34
N LEU A 176 -9.10 -21.85 -40.56
CA LEU A 176 -8.16 -20.77 -40.83
C LEU A 176 -7.35 -21.13 -42.07
N THR A 177 -7.57 -20.45 -43.19
CA THR A 177 -6.57 -20.38 -44.26
C THR A 177 -5.47 -19.43 -43.78
N VAL A 178 -4.56 -19.92 -42.95
CA VAL A 178 -3.30 -19.21 -42.73
C VAL A 178 -2.47 -19.43 -44.00
N THR A 179 -2.59 -18.52 -44.96
CA THR A 179 -1.60 -18.41 -46.03
C THR A 179 -0.27 -18.07 -45.35
N PRO A 180 0.80 -18.85 -45.56
CA PRO A 180 2.11 -18.48 -45.06
C PRO A 180 2.47 -17.14 -45.68
N SER A 181 2.70 -16.10 -44.88
CA SER A 181 3.40 -14.91 -45.36
C SER A 181 4.81 -15.35 -45.73
N GLY A 182 5.04 -15.50 -47.03
CA GLY A 182 6.35 -15.86 -47.57
C GLY A 182 7.41 -14.82 -47.17
N ASN A 183 8.56 -15.34 -46.78
CA ASN A 183 9.87 -14.72 -46.96
C ASN A 183 10.70 -15.67 -47.82
#